data_AF-A0A4V1ZRR5-F1
#
_entry.id   AF-A0A4V1ZRR5-F1
#
_cell.length_a   1.000
_cell.length_b   1.000
_cell.length_c   1.000
_cell.angle_alpha   90.00
_cell.angle_beta   90.00
_cell.angle_gamma   90.00
#
_symmetry.space_group_name_H-M   'P 1'
#
loop_
_entity.id
_entity.type
_entity.pdbx_description
1 polymer ?
#
loop_
_entity_poly.entity_id
_entity_poly.type
_entity_poly.pdbx_seq_one_letter_code
_entity_poly.pdbx_strand_id
1 'polypeptide(L)'
;PEQVVDLNTIPSTLVQRTEIVTGGSSAVYGSDAITGVVNFIIRDDFEGVEARAQLNMDRPTGTPVYNFDLTVGGNFAENRGNLVVSGNYLKRGAITRGERGSFAYDSLVDGCVVPGTGSADSAGTPFRSTGTNGCVAAGGQLGFIRSGSGDIPNGRFSGLPAAGGSNTALNAAYAAAGLSGLGTRGFTFNNTGTAARPALTPQDDFNLGPFNYLIQPQERYMINSFGHYDFADNITGYTELHFSNNVVDAQLAPTNIGTTTLFNVNNPYLTPGLQEVFRQLDRAETGVSTVTAGTSTLTNRPGDGLAAITAGRRYVEVGPRLATERRNVFRGAWGLRGKLGDVSENFLTDLKYDIYYTYARSEDTLLLRNAISRSRLQAALLSVN
;
A
#
# COMPACT_ATOMS: atom_id res chain seq x y z
N PRO A 1 -3.14 15.33 -11.90
CA PRO A 1 -4.04 14.15 -11.89
C PRO A 1 -3.35 13.02 -12.66
N GLU A 2 -2.78 12.04 -11.96
CA GLU A 2 -2.35 10.80 -12.62
C GLU A 2 -3.61 10.07 -13.10
N GLN A 3 -3.86 10.11 -14.40
CA GLN A 3 -4.92 9.33 -15.03
C GLN A 3 -4.38 7.91 -15.19
N VAL A 4 -4.40 7.13 -14.11
CA VAL A 4 -4.05 5.72 -14.18
C VAL A 4 -5.15 4.99 -14.95
N VAL A 5 -4.79 4.41 -16.10
CA VAL A 5 -5.69 3.55 -16.88
C VAL A 5 -5.86 2.23 -16.14
N ASP A 6 -7.06 1.98 -15.62
CA ASP A 6 -7.39 0.71 -14.98
C ASP A 6 -7.76 -0.33 -16.04
N LEU A 7 -6.84 -1.24 -16.36
CA LEU A 7 -7.08 -2.35 -17.29
C LEU A 7 -8.18 -3.31 -16.80
N ASN A 8 -8.54 -3.24 -15.51
CA ASN A 8 -9.67 -4.00 -14.98
C ASN A 8 -11.03 -3.53 -15.54
N THR A 9 -11.06 -2.48 -16.36
CA THR A 9 -12.25 -2.01 -17.09
C THR A 9 -12.45 -2.70 -18.44
N ILE A 10 -11.49 -3.48 -18.95
CA ILE A 10 -11.60 -4.13 -20.26
C ILE A 10 -12.23 -5.53 -20.12
N PRO A 11 -13.35 -5.83 -20.81
CA PRO A 11 -13.96 -7.16 -20.79
C PRO A 11 -13.13 -8.17 -21.58
N SER A 12 -12.34 -8.99 -20.89
CA SER A 12 -11.51 -10.02 -21.54
C SER A 12 -12.29 -11.01 -22.41
N THR A 13 -13.59 -11.20 -22.13
CA THR A 13 -14.51 -12.07 -22.87
C THR A 13 -14.90 -11.53 -24.24
N LEU A 14 -14.96 -10.21 -24.36
CA LEU A 14 -15.27 -9.54 -25.62
C LEU A 14 -14.00 -9.20 -26.41
N VAL A 15 -12.81 -9.40 -25.87
CA VAL A 15 -11.58 -9.20 -26.64
C VAL A 15 -11.50 -10.28 -27.73
N GLN A 16 -11.53 -9.83 -28.99
CA GLN A 16 -11.26 -10.65 -30.16
C GLN A 16 -9.75 -10.87 -30.32
N ARG A 17 -8.97 -9.80 -30.25
CA ARG A 17 -7.52 -9.82 -30.34
C ARG A 17 -6.90 -8.58 -29.68
N THR A 18 -5.60 -8.67 -29.40
CA THR A 18 -4.80 -7.55 -28.91
C THR A 18 -3.72 -7.23 -29.94
N GLU A 19 -3.60 -5.96 -30.31
CA GLU A 19 -2.57 -5.47 -31.23
C GLU A 19 -1.56 -4.64 -30.45
N ILE A 20 -0.27 -4.82 -30.73
CA ILE A 20 0.81 -4.10 -30.06
C ILE A 20 1.60 -3.35 -31.13
N VAL A 21 1.60 -2.02 -31.04
CA VAL A 21 2.41 -1.15 -31.89
C VAL A 21 3.58 -0.66 -31.06
N THR A 22 4.80 -1.06 -31.42
CA THR A 22 6.02 -0.65 -30.71
C THR A 22 6.63 0.58 -31.38
N GLY A 23 7.13 1.53 -30.58
CA GLY A 23 7.75 2.77 -31.05
C GLY A 23 6.84 3.98 -30.85
N GLY A 24 7.39 5.19 -31.04
CA GLY A 24 6.67 6.44 -30.82
C GLY A 24 5.47 6.57 -31.75
N SER A 25 4.27 6.32 -31.23
CA SER A 25 3.00 6.38 -31.96
C SER A 25 2.20 7.64 -31.59
N SER A 26 2.88 8.65 -31.06
CA SER A 26 2.23 9.85 -30.50
C SER A 26 1.46 10.70 -31.52
N ALA A 27 1.77 10.59 -32.81
CA ALA A 27 1.05 11.29 -33.87
C ALA A 27 -0.38 10.78 -34.08
N VAL A 28 -0.64 9.51 -33.76
CA VAL A 28 -1.96 8.86 -33.94
C VAL A 28 -2.68 8.74 -32.60
N TYR A 29 -1.95 8.40 -31.53
CA TYR A 29 -2.54 8.03 -30.24
C TYR A 29 -2.32 9.05 -29.11
N GLY A 30 -1.68 10.20 -29.40
CA GLY A 30 -1.46 11.29 -28.45
C GLY A 30 -0.12 11.22 -27.71
N SER A 31 0.19 12.27 -26.94
CA SER A 31 1.51 12.48 -26.32
C SER A 31 2.01 11.34 -25.44
N ASP A 32 1.11 10.53 -24.90
CA ASP A 32 1.45 9.47 -23.94
C ASP A 32 1.91 8.16 -24.63
N ALA A 33 1.79 8.06 -25.96
CA ALA A 33 2.21 6.91 -26.76
C ALA A 33 3.70 6.95 -27.18
N ILE A 34 4.61 7.23 -26.24
CA ILE A 34 6.05 7.42 -26.53
C ILE A 34 6.76 6.10 -26.87
N THR A 35 6.41 5.01 -26.18
CA THR A 35 7.08 3.71 -26.33
C THR A 35 6.26 2.68 -27.12
N GLY A 36 4.97 2.93 -27.28
CA GLY A 36 4.06 2.07 -28.03
C GLY A 36 2.62 2.17 -27.54
N VAL A 37 1.75 1.38 -28.15
CA VAL A 37 0.31 1.32 -27.87
C VAL A 37 -0.15 -0.13 -27.88
N VAL A 38 -1.02 -0.47 -26.92
CA VAL A 38 -1.76 -1.74 -26.91
C VAL A 38 -3.21 -1.44 -27.25
N ASN A 39 -3.69 -2.00 -28.34
CA ASN A 39 -5.06 -1.86 -28.79
C ASN A 39 -5.84 -3.15 -28.55
N PHE A 40 -7.03 -3.04 -27.96
CA PHE A 40 -7.91 -4.16 -27.70
C PHE A 40 -9.06 -4.12 -28.70
N ILE A 41 -9.11 -5.13 -29.57
CA ILE A 41 -10.18 -5.26 -30.55
C ILE A 41 -11.31 -6.05 -29.92
N ILE A 42 -12.50 -5.47 -29.92
CA ILE A 42 -13.70 -6.02 -29.29
C ILE A 42 -14.52 -6.80 -30.32
N ARG A 43 -15.18 -7.88 -29.91
CA ARG A 43 -16.19 -8.62 -30.68
C ARG A 43 -17.52 -7.88 -30.58
N ASP A 44 -17.90 -7.18 -31.64
CA ASP A 44 -19.10 -6.35 -31.74
C ASP A 44 -20.20 -6.96 -32.64
N ASP A 45 -19.99 -8.18 -33.13
CA ASP A 45 -20.85 -8.93 -34.05
C ASP A 45 -21.17 -10.36 -33.55
N PHE A 46 -21.07 -10.59 -32.23
CA PHE A 46 -21.29 -11.91 -31.64
C PHE A 46 -22.75 -12.38 -31.79
N GLU A 47 -22.93 -13.64 -32.17
CA GLU A 47 -24.24 -14.29 -32.26
C GLU A 47 -24.26 -15.57 -31.40
N GLY A 48 -25.20 -15.62 -30.45
CA GLY A 48 -25.39 -16.76 -29.56
C GLY A 48 -25.22 -16.41 -28.08
N VAL A 49 -24.87 -17.43 -27.30
CA VAL A 49 -24.66 -17.33 -25.85
C VAL A 49 -23.37 -18.07 -25.49
N GLU A 50 -22.44 -17.37 -24.85
CA GLU A 50 -21.21 -17.95 -24.29
C GLU A 50 -21.19 -17.70 -22.78
N ALA A 51 -20.94 -18.77 -22.01
CA ALA A 51 -20.75 -18.67 -20.56
C ALA A 51 -19.45 -19.36 -20.16
N ARG A 52 -18.66 -18.72 -19.30
CA ARG A 52 -17.43 -19.29 -18.74
C ARG A 52 -17.43 -19.10 -17.23
N ALA A 53 -17.07 -20.16 -16.52
CA ALA A 53 -16.85 -20.13 -15.08
C ALA A 53 -15.47 -20.71 -14.79
N GLN A 54 -14.71 -20.05 -13.93
CA GLN A 54 -13.40 -20.49 -13.49
C GLN A 54 -13.28 -20.37 -11.97
N LEU A 55 -12.76 -21.42 -11.35
CA LEU A 55 -12.33 -21.43 -9.97
C LEU A 55 -10.83 -21.73 -9.94
N ASN A 56 -10.05 -20.83 -9.36
CA ASN A 56 -8.64 -21.08 -9.04
C ASN A 56 -8.46 -21.11 -7.53
N MET A 57 -7.57 -21.96 -7.05
CA MET A 57 -7.18 -22.00 -5.64
C MET A 57 -5.66 -21.96 -5.58
N ASP A 58 -5.11 -21.09 -4.73
CA ASP A 58 -3.67 -21.12 -4.48
C ASP A 58 -3.31 -22.30 -3.57
N ARG A 59 -2.10 -22.84 -3.74
CA ARG A 59 -1.59 -23.94 -2.91
C ARG A 59 -1.15 -23.53 -1.49
N PRO A 60 -0.62 -22.30 -1.25
CA PRO A 60 -0.20 -21.91 0.10
C PRO A 60 -1.33 -21.75 1.12
N THR A 61 -2.49 -21.26 0.69
CA THR A 61 -3.60 -20.88 1.60
C THR A 61 -4.95 -21.50 1.22
N GLY A 62 -5.11 -21.99 -0.02
CA GLY A 62 -6.40 -22.47 -0.52
C GLY A 62 -7.41 -21.34 -0.75
N THR A 63 -6.96 -20.08 -0.84
CA THR A 63 -7.78 -18.91 -1.11
C THR A 63 -8.37 -18.99 -2.53
N PRO A 64 -9.70 -18.98 -2.66
CA PRO A 64 -10.34 -19.12 -3.97
C PRO A 64 -10.34 -17.81 -4.76
N VAL A 65 -10.27 -17.94 -6.08
CA VAL A 65 -10.58 -16.91 -7.07
C VAL A 65 -11.70 -17.42 -7.96
N TYR A 66 -12.84 -16.75 -7.90
CA TYR A 66 -13.99 -17.00 -8.74
C TYR A 66 -13.98 -16.00 -9.90
N ASN A 67 -14.17 -16.50 -11.12
CA ASN A 67 -14.41 -15.67 -12.28
C ASN A 67 -15.58 -16.25 -13.08
N PHE A 68 -16.60 -15.44 -13.33
CA PHE A 68 -17.77 -15.81 -14.12
C PHE A 68 -17.98 -14.77 -15.22
N ASP A 69 -18.25 -15.27 -16.40
CA ASP A 69 -18.40 -14.50 -17.61
C ASP A 69 -19.65 -14.99 -18.36
N LEU A 70 -20.46 -14.06 -18.85
CA LEU A 70 -21.62 -14.33 -19.70
C LEU A 70 -21.66 -13.31 -20.83
N THR A 71 -21.69 -13.80 -22.06
CA THR A 71 -21.86 -12.99 -23.27
C THR A 71 -23.07 -13.49 -24.04
N VAL A 72 -23.94 -12.56 -24.43
CA VAL A 72 -25.11 -12.82 -25.25
C VAL A 72 -25.11 -11.82 -26.39
N GLY A 73 -25.36 -12.28 -27.60
CA GLY A 73 -25.48 -11.39 -28.75
C GLY A 73 -26.34 -11.98 -29.85
N GLY A 74 -26.82 -11.13 -30.73
CA GLY A 74 -27.66 -11.57 -31.83
C GLY A 74 -27.82 -10.52 -32.91
N ASN A 75 -27.91 -11.02 -34.14
CA ASN A 75 -28.29 -10.22 -35.29
C ASN A 75 -29.81 -10.03 -35.34
N PHE A 76 -30.25 -8.87 -35.80
CA PHE A 76 -31.67 -8.53 -35.97
C PHE A 76 -31.90 -7.73 -37.25
N ALA A 77 -33.17 -7.57 -37.63
CA ALA A 77 -33.58 -6.87 -38.85
C ALA A 77 -32.84 -7.35 -40.12
N GLU A 78 -32.89 -8.65 -40.39
CA GLU A 78 -32.24 -9.27 -41.57
C GLU A 78 -30.72 -8.98 -41.64
N ASN A 79 -30.03 -9.05 -40.49
CA ASN A 79 -28.60 -8.77 -40.32
C ASN A 79 -28.19 -7.30 -40.47
N ARG A 80 -29.14 -6.36 -40.47
CA ARG A 80 -28.84 -4.92 -40.48
C ARG A 80 -28.39 -4.40 -39.13
N GLY A 81 -28.56 -5.15 -38.04
CA GLY A 81 -28.06 -4.74 -36.74
C GLY A 81 -27.63 -5.92 -35.89
N ASN A 82 -26.73 -5.62 -34.95
CA ASN A 82 -26.29 -6.55 -33.92
C ASN A 82 -26.30 -5.84 -32.56
N LEU A 83 -26.62 -6.59 -31.51
CA LEU A 83 -26.45 -6.16 -30.14
C LEU A 83 -25.72 -7.27 -29.39
N VAL A 84 -24.58 -6.93 -28.78
CA VAL A 84 -23.82 -7.79 -27.86
C VAL A 84 -23.85 -7.18 -26.46
N VAL A 85 -24.12 -8.01 -25.47
CA VAL A 85 -24.00 -7.67 -24.04
C VAL A 85 -23.09 -8.69 -23.36
N SER A 86 -22.13 -8.22 -22.56
CA SER A 86 -21.26 -9.09 -21.77
C SER A 86 -21.17 -8.62 -20.33
N GLY A 87 -21.26 -9.58 -19.41
CA GLY A 87 -21.07 -9.39 -17.98
C GLY A 87 -19.90 -10.22 -17.45
N ASN A 88 -19.12 -9.63 -16.54
CA ASN A 88 -18.07 -10.31 -15.79
C ASN A 88 -18.31 -10.12 -14.29
N TYR A 89 -18.08 -11.17 -13.50
CA TYR A 89 -17.97 -11.13 -12.05
C TYR A 89 -16.68 -11.82 -11.62
N LEU A 90 -15.83 -11.10 -10.90
CA LEU A 90 -14.58 -11.60 -10.34
C LEU A 90 -14.57 -11.38 -8.84
N LYS A 91 -14.26 -12.43 -8.09
CA LYS A 91 -14.03 -12.36 -6.65
C LYS A 91 -12.76 -13.12 -6.27
N ARG A 92 -11.78 -12.40 -5.72
CA ARG A 92 -10.52 -12.94 -5.22
C ARG A 92 -10.42 -12.67 -3.72
N GLY A 93 -10.08 -13.69 -2.94
CA GLY A 93 -9.79 -13.55 -1.52
C GLY A 93 -8.43 -12.90 -1.22
N ALA A 94 -8.24 -12.52 0.03
CA ALA A 94 -6.99 -11.94 0.52
C ALA A 94 -5.99 -13.03 0.90
N ILE A 95 -4.70 -12.71 0.81
CA ILE A 95 -3.63 -13.53 1.41
C ILE A 95 -2.70 -12.57 2.15
N THR A 96 -2.57 -12.73 3.46
CA THR A 96 -1.55 -12.05 4.25
C THR A 96 -0.18 -12.69 4.04
N ARG A 97 0.90 -11.94 4.32
CA ARG A 97 2.23 -12.55 4.33
C ARG A 97 2.35 -13.64 5.40
N GLY A 98 1.59 -13.51 6.50
CA GLY A 98 1.47 -14.52 7.55
C GLY A 98 0.92 -15.85 7.03
N GLU A 99 -0.21 -15.81 6.33
CA GLU A 99 -0.85 -16.99 5.73
C GLU A 99 0.01 -17.61 4.63
N ARG A 100 0.70 -16.79 3.83
CA ARG A 100 1.66 -17.30 2.83
C ARG A 100 2.78 -18.14 3.44
N GLY A 101 3.21 -17.82 4.67
CA GLY A 101 4.26 -18.51 5.41
C GLY A 101 5.67 -18.38 4.80
N SER A 102 6.59 -19.22 5.27
CA SER A 102 8.00 -19.24 4.82
C SER A 102 8.68 -17.87 4.98
N PHE A 103 9.57 -17.49 4.04
CA PHE A 103 10.28 -16.21 4.03
C PHE A 103 9.37 -14.98 4.01
N ALA A 104 8.09 -15.12 3.61
CA ALA A 104 7.14 -14.02 3.62
C ALA A 104 6.67 -13.69 5.04
N TYR A 105 6.68 -14.65 5.98
CA TYR A 105 6.15 -14.47 7.33
C TYR A 105 6.95 -13.44 8.14
N ASP A 106 8.28 -13.59 8.16
CA ASP A 106 9.16 -12.72 8.92
C ASP A 106 9.50 -11.45 8.12
N SER A 107 9.59 -10.32 8.81
CA SER A 107 10.36 -9.20 8.29
C SER A 107 11.84 -9.55 8.41
N LEU A 108 12.57 -9.48 7.30
CA LEU A 108 13.98 -9.86 7.21
C LEU A 108 14.82 -8.64 6.82
N VAL A 109 16.07 -8.61 7.28
CA VAL A 109 17.08 -7.64 6.86
C VAL A 109 18.42 -8.35 6.70
N ASP A 110 19.30 -7.78 5.88
CA ASP A 110 20.69 -8.22 5.80
C ASP A 110 21.37 -8.06 7.16
N GLY A 111 22.04 -9.11 7.60
CA GLY A 111 22.71 -9.15 8.87
C GLY A 111 23.85 -10.15 8.92
N CYS A 112 24.38 -10.31 10.13
CA CYS A 112 25.40 -11.29 10.41
C CYS A 112 24.79 -12.51 11.09
N VAL A 113 25.03 -13.69 10.53
CA VAL A 113 24.54 -14.95 11.07
C VAL A 113 25.69 -15.90 11.39
N VAL A 114 25.43 -16.84 12.30
CA VAL A 114 26.35 -17.95 12.54
C VAL A 114 26.45 -18.74 11.22
N PRO A 115 27.66 -19.07 10.73
CA PRO A 115 27.82 -19.79 9.46
C PRO A 115 26.96 -21.06 9.40
N GLY A 116 26.30 -21.26 8.26
CA GLY A 116 25.41 -22.42 8.04
C GLY A 116 24.05 -22.38 8.75
N THR A 117 23.71 -21.32 9.51
CA THR A 117 22.41 -21.23 10.18
C THR A 117 21.32 -20.55 9.38
N GLY A 118 21.68 -19.76 8.36
CA GLY A 118 20.73 -19.11 7.46
C GLY A 118 20.47 -19.93 6.20
N SER A 119 19.34 -19.68 5.53
CA SER A 119 19.03 -20.22 4.20
C SER A 119 18.46 -19.14 3.29
N ALA A 120 18.18 -19.47 2.02
CA ALA A 120 17.49 -18.57 1.10
C ALA A 120 16.09 -18.16 1.61
N ASP A 121 15.47 -19.01 2.45
CA ASP A 121 14.07 -18.86 2.86
C ASP A 121 13.89 -18.64 4.37
N SER A 122 14.98 -18.55 5.14
CA SER A 122 14.90 -18.40 6.59
C SER A 122 16.04 -17.57 7.18
N ALA A 123 15.71 -16.82 8.24
CA ALA A 123 16.70 -16.08 9.00
C ALA A 123 17.67 -17.03 9.71
N GLY A 124 18.96 -16.71 9.64
CA GLY A 124 19.97 -17.39 10.45
C GLY A 124 19.96 -16.95 11.91
N THR A 125 20.72 -17.67 12.73
CA THR A 125 20.94 -17.29 14.12
C THR A 125 21.85 -16.05 14.16
N PRO A 126 21.42 -14.92 14.75
CA PRO A 126 22.23 -13.71 14.75
C PRO A 126 23.60 -13.93 15.39
N PHE A 127 24.66 -13.58 14.68
CA PHE A 127 26.03 -13.60 15.17
C PHE A 127 26.42 -12.21 15.67
N ARG A 128 26.78 -12.11 16.96
CA ARG A 128 27.26 -10.86 17.56
C ARG A 128 28.78 -10.88 17.59
N SER A 129 29.41 -10.06 16.74
CA SER A 129 30.84 -9.77 16.83
C SER A 129 31.12 -8.98 18.11
N THR A 130 32.15 -9.37 18.86
CA THR A 130 32.63 -8.65 20.05
C THR A 130 33.69 -7.59 19.70
N GLY A 131 33.87 -7.24 18.43
CA GLY A 131 34.86 -6.25 17.98
C GLY A 131 34.41 -5.44 16.74
N THR A 132 35.27 -4.53 16.28
CA THR A 132 35.02 -3.65 15.11
C THR A 132 35.13 -4.35 13.76
N ASN A 133 35.53 -5.62 13.75
CA ASN A 133 35.61 -6.41 12.53
C ASN A 133 34.21 -6.60 11.93
N GLY A 134 34.08 -6.37 10.62
CA GLY A 134 32.85 -6.67 9.87
C GLY A 134 32.47 -8.15 9.95
N CYS A 135 31.20 -8.47 9.69
CA CYS A 135 30.60 -9.79 9.93
C CYS A 135 31.51 -10.99 9.57
N VAL A 136 31.99 -11.03 8.33
CA VAL A 136 32.83 -12.15 7.82
C VAL A 136 34.18 -12.21 8.53
N ALA A 137 34.81 -11.06 8.76
CA ALA A 137 36.10 -10.98 9.46
C ALA A 137 36.00 -11.37 10.94
N ALA A 138 34.81 -11.29 11.53
CA ALA A 138 34.53 -11.76 12.88
C ALA A 138 34.19 -13.26 12.95
N GLY A 139 34.24 -13.99 11.83
CA GLY A 139 33.87 -15.42 11.75
C GLY A 139 32.39 -15.68 11.52
N GLY A 140 31.60 -14.64 11.24
CA GLY A 140 30.20 -14.76 10.82
C GLY A 140 30.05 -14.98 9.31
N GLN A 141 28.80 -15.14 8.88
CA GLN A 141 28.42 -15.18 7.47
C GLN A 141 27.33 -14.12 7.21
N LEU A 142 27.36 -13.47 6.06
CA LEU A 142 26.25 -12.60 5.64
C LEU A 142 25.02 -13.45 5.33
N GLY A 143 23.87 -13.02 5.85
CA GLY A 143 22.59 -13.68 5.61
C GLY A 143 21.45 -12.88 6.21
N PHE A 144 20.22 -13.39 6.07
CA PHE A 144 19.07 -12.72 6.66
C PHE A 144 19.01 -12.94 8.17
N ILE A 145 18.73 -11.87 8.91
CA ILE A 145 18.27 -11.94 10.30
C ILE A 145 16.82 -11.46 10.38
N ARG A 146 16.08 -11.95 11.38
CA ARG A 146 14.76 -11.39 11.70
C ARG A 146 14.90 -9.91 12.01
N SER A 147 13.88 -9.15 11.64
CA SER A 147 13.76 -7.71 11.82
C SER A 147 12.27 -7.36 11.92
N GLY A 148 11.96 -6.08 11.91
CA GLY A 148 10.61 -5.58 11.99
C GLY A 148 10.58 -4.09 12.21
N SER A 149 9.43 -3.61 12.67
CA SER A 149 9.30 -2.23 13.08
C SER A 149 9.84 -2.04 14.49
N GLY A 150 10.69 -1.03 14.68
CA GLY A 150 11.10 -0.58 16.01
C GLY A 150 9.99 0.11 16.80
N ASP A 151 8.84 0.41 16.16
CA ASP A 151 7.64 0.85 16.84
C ASP A 151 6.82 -0.38 17.25
N ILE A 152 6.78 -0.58 18.56
CA ILE A 152 6.36 -1.83 19.19
C ILE A 152 5.20 -1.57 20.16
N PRO A 153 4.38 -2.58 20.52
CA PRO A 153 3.20 -2.39 21.35
C PRO A 153 3.47 -1.74 22.70
N ASN A 154 4.59 -2.10 23.33
CA ASN A 154 4.99 -1.58 24.63
C ASN A 154 5.66 -0.19 24.55
N GLY A 155 5.81 0.36 23.33
CA GLY A 155 6.57 1.58 23.08
C GLY A 155 8.08 1.37 23.13
N ARG A 156 8.80 2.06 22.24
CA ARG A 156 10.25 2.18 22.24
C ARG A 156 10.61 3.66 22.33
N PHE A 157 11.52 3.99 23.23
CA PHE A 157 11.96 5.34 23.49
C PHE A 157 13.42 5.45 23.09
N SER A 158 13.71 6.25 22.07
CA SER A 158 15.01 6.36 21.42
C SER A 158 15.42 7.81 21.17
N GLY A 159 16.63 8.01 20.65
CA GLY A 159 17.23 9.35 20.53
C GLY A 159 17.90 9.84 21.81
N LEU A 160 18.08 8.96 22.80
CA LEU A 160 18.82 9.23 24.02
C LEU A 160 20.30 8.84 23.85
N PRO A 161 21.25 9.53 24.52
CA PRO A 161 22.64 9.08 24.60
C PRO A 161 22.75 7.69 25.23
N ALA A 162 23.62 6.84 24.68
CA ALA A 162 23.90 5.52 25.26
C ALA A 162 24.50 5.64 26.68
N ALA A 163 24.26 4.63 27.51
CA ALA A 163 24.86 4.54 28.84
C ALA A 163 26.38 4.35 28.74
N GLY A 164 27.11 4.85 29.74
CA GLY A 164 28.58 4.81 29.81
C GLY A 164 29.28 6.00 29.14
N GLY A 165 28.53 7.04 28.75
CA GLY A 165 29.08 8.31 28.26
C GLY A 165 29.71 9.17 29.37
N SER A 166 30.20 10.36 29.01
CA SER A 166 30.87 11.28 29.96
C SER A 166 29.93 11.92 31.00
N ASN A 167 28.62 11.91 30.77
CA ASN A 167 27.63 12.46 31.72
C ASN A 167 27.35 11.46 32.86
N THR A 168 28.07 11.64 33.97
CA THR A 168 27.98 10.77 35.16
C THR A 168 26.61 10.80 35.82
N ALA A 169 25.94 11.95 35.86
CA ALA A 169 24.61 12.09 36.44
C ALA A 169 23.54 11.34 35.63
N LEU A 170 23.61 11.44 34.29
CA LEU A 170 22.73 10.67 33.41
C LEU A 170 22.98 9.16 33.53
N ASN A 171 24.24 8.73 33.64
CA ASN A 171 24.57 7.32 33.85
C ASN A 171 24.03 6.79 35.20
N ALA A 172 24.10 7.58 36.26
CA ALA A 172 23.51 7.23 37.56
C ALA A 172 21.98 7.13 37.47
N ALA A 173 21.34 8.06 36.76
CA ALA A 173 19.89 8.01 36.49
C ALA A 173 19.50 6.76 35.69
N TYR A 174 20.27 6.41 34.64
CA TYR A 174 20.06 5.17 33.91
C TYR A 174 20.19 3.94 34.80
N ALA A 175 21.20 3.87 35.66
CA ALA A 175 21.35 2.75 36.59
C ALA A 175 20.15 2.63 37.55
N ALA A 176 19.69 3.73 38.12
CA ALA A 176 18.51 3.75 38.99
C ALA A 176 17.22 3.34 38.26
N ALA A 177 17.12 3.61 36.95
CA ALA A 177 15.99 3.22 36.11
C ALA A 177 16.10 1.81 35.50
N GLY A 178 17.15 1.04 35.80
CA GLY A 178 17.38 -0.30 35.21
C GLY A 178 17.91 -0.28 33.77
N LEU A 179 18.50 0.85 33.35
CA LEU A 179 18.97 1.14 31.99
C LEU A 179 20.50 1.20 31.86
N SER A 180 21.26 0.57 32.76
CA SER A 180 22.74 0.58 32.71
C SER A 180 23.33 0.06 31.39
N GLY A 181 22.59 -0.79 30.65
CA GLY A 181 22.97 -1.32 29.34
C GLY A 181 22.32 -0.59 28.15
N LEU A 182 21.86 0.66 28.32
CA LEU A 182 21.17 1.41 27.26
C LEU A 182 22.11 1.64 26.06
N GLY A 183 21.79 1.03 24.93
CA GLY A 183 22.43 1.30 23.64
C GLY A 183 21.69 2.35 22.83
N THR A 184 22.15 2.57 21.60
CA THR A 184 21.55 3.53 20.64
C THR A 184 20.10 3.22 20.27
N ARG A 185 19.67 1.96 20.44
CA ARG A 185 18.29 1.52 20.22
C ARG A 185 17.30 2.06 21.27
N GLY A 186 17.81 2.57 22.40
CA GLY A 186 16.99 3.11 23.47
C GLY A 186 16.39 2.02 24.38
N PHE A 187 15.26 2.33 25.00
CA PHE A 187 14.59 1.45 25.96
C PHE A 187 13.14 1.13 25.56
N THR A 188 12.59 0.09 26.18
CA THR A 188 11.19 -0.30 26.10
C THR A 188 10.70 -0.73 27.49
N PHE A 189 9.40 -0.95 27.64
CA PHE A 189 8.82 -1.48 28.85
C PHE A 189 8.62 -3.00 28.78
N ASN A 190 8.66 -3.66 29.93
CA ASN A 190 8.21 -5.04 30.08
C ASN A 190 6.72 -5.19 29.66
N ASN A 191 6.24 -6.43 29.53
CA ASN A 191 4.88 -6.71 29.05
C ASN A 191 3.76 -6.12 29.92
N THR A 192 4.03 -5.83 31.19
CA THR A 192 3.08 -5.16 32.10
C THR A 192 3.14 -3.64 32.02
N GLY A 193 4.09 -3.06 31.26
CA GLY A 193 4.26 -1.62 31.13
C GLY A 193 4.86 -0.93 32.37
N THR A 194 5.37 -1.68 33.34
CA THR A 194 5.74 -1.17 34.68
C THR A 194 7.22 -0.93 34.88
N ALA A 195 8.08 -1.59 34.10
CA ALA A 195 9.54 -1.47 34.25
C ALA A 195 10.21 -1.25 32.90
N ALA A 196 11.09 -0.24 32.83
CA ALA A 196 11.91 0.03 31.67
C ALA A 196 13.10 -0.93 31.60
N ARG A 197 13.51 -1.28 30.38
CA ARG A 197 14.72 -2.06 30.09
C ARG A 197 15.31 -1.64 28.73
N PRO A 198 16.61 -1.87 28.48
CA PRO A 198 17.17 -1.69 27.15
C PRO A 198 16.39 -2.47 26.07
N ALA A 199 16.14 -1.82 24.93
CA ALA A 199 15.47 -2.42 23.80
C ALA A 199 16.46 -3.27 22.99
N LEU A 200 16.01 -4.45 22.55
CA LEU A 200 16.80 -5.47 21.88
C LEU A 200 16.39 -5.58 20.41
N THR A 201 17.39 -5.82 19.55
CA THR A 201 17.17 -6.23 18.15
C THR A 201 17.73 -7.64 17.98
N PRO A 202 17.00 -8.54 17.30
CA PRO A 202 15.66 -8.35 16.74
C PRO A 202 14.50 -8.70 17.68
N GLN A 203 14.78 -9.09 18.93
CA GLN A 203 13.81 -9.72 19.84
C GLN A 203 12.57 -8.87 20.12
N ASP A 204 12.72 -7.53 20.15
CA ASP A 204 11.59 -6.64 20.39
C ASP A 204 10.92 -6.14 19.10
N ASP A 205 11.56 -6.29 17.93
CA ASP A 205 11.04 -5.73 16.69
C ASP A 205 9.68 -6.34 16.34
N PHE A 206 8.72 -5.47 15.98
CA PHE A 206 7.38 -5.91 15.65
C PHE A 206 7.33 -6.48 14.23
N ASN A 207 6.96 -7.76 14.11
CA ASN A 207 6.76 -8.38 12.81
C ASN A 207 5.45 -7.90 12.15
N LEU A 208 5.59 -7.28 10.97
CA LEU A 208 4.47 -6.74 10.18
C LEU A 208 3.83 -7.81 9.29
N GLY A 209 4.56 -8.89 8.99
CA GLY A 209 4.15 -9.93 8.06
C GLY A 209 2.77 -10.51 8.33
N PRO A 210 2.44 -10.93 9.57
CA PRO A 210 1.14 -11.51 9.89
C PRO A 210 -0.07 -10.63 9.55
N PHE A 211 0.09 -9.31 9.50
CA PHE A 211 -1.02 -8.38 9.28
C PHE A 211 -1.13 -7.87 7.84
N ASN A 212 0.00 -7.71 7.15
CA ASN A 212 0.00 -7.09 5.83
C ASN A 212 -0.54 -8.05 4.78
N TYR A 213 -1.49 -7.58 3.96
CA TYR A 213 -1.85 -8.29 2.73
C TYR A 213 -0.65 -8.37 1.79
N LEU A 214 -0.35 -9.59 1.35
CA LEU A 214 0.51 -9.88 0.21
C LEU A 214 -0.32 -9.84 -1.08
N ILE A 215 -1.51 -10.42 -1.05
CA ILE A 215 -2.52 -10.32 -2.11
C ILE A 215 -3.74 -9.62 -1.52
N GLN A 216 -4.15 -8.52 -2.14
CA GLN A 216 -5.37 -7.82 -1.77
C GLN A 216 -6.59 -8.53 -2.35
N PRO A 217 -7.66 -8.69 -1.56
CA PRO A 217 -8.94 -9.16 -2.06
C PRO A 217 -9.50 -8.15 -3.06
N GLN A 218 -10.24 -8.66 -4.02
CA GLN A 218 -10.86 -7.86 -5.07
C GLN A 218 -12.23 -8.42 -5.36
N GLU A 219 -13.22 -7.55 -5.43
CA GLU A 219 -14.55 -7.88 -5.94
C GLU A 219 -14.87 -6.90 -7.06
N ARG A 220 -15.09 -7.45 -8.26
CA ARG A 220 -15.33 -6.68 -9.47
C ARG A 220 -16.53 -7.23 -10.20
N TYR A 221 -17.40 -6.34 -10.63
CA TYR A 221 -18.39 -6.65 -11.65
C TYR A 221 -18.34 -5.63 -12.77
N MET A 222 -18.56 -6.10 -13.98
CA MET A 222 -18.48 -5.30 -15.19
C MET A 222 -19.60 -5.70 -16.13
N ILE A 223 -20.18 -4.71 -16.81
CA ILE A 223 -21.16 -4.89 -17.86
C ILE A 223 -20.73 -4.05 -19.05
N ASN A 224 -20.76 -4.64 -20.24
CA ASN A 224 -20.49 -3.98 -21.50
C ASN A 224 -21.62 -4.27 -22.49
N SER A 225 -21.92 -3.29 -23.32
CA SER A 225 -22.88 -3.43 -24.41
C SER A 225 -22.32 -2.75 -25.65
N PHE A 226 -22.38 -3.45 -26.77
CA PHE A 226 -22.02 -2.93 -28.09
C PHE A 226 -23.19 -3.17 -29.02
N GLY A 227 -23.61 -2.15 -29.75
CA GLY A 227 -24.70 -2.28 -30.70
C GLY A 227 -24.43 -1.46 -31.94
N HIS A 228 -24.86 -1.97 -33.08
CA HIS A 228 -24.87 -1.22 -34.33
C HIS A 228 -26.13 -1.51 -35.15
N TYR A 229 -26.50 -0.57 -36.00
CA TYR A 229 -27.62 -0.69 -36.91
C TYR A 229 -27.39 0.11 -38.20
N ASP A 230 -27.51 -0.55 -39.34
CA ASP A 230 -27.46 0.03 -40.66
C ASP A 230 -28.81 0.64 -41.00
N PHE A 231 -28.93 1.96 -40.87
CA PHE A 231 -30.12 2.71 -41.28
C PHE A 231 -30.25 2.76 -42.81
N ALA A 232 -29.13 2.82 -43.50
CA ALA A 232 -28.99 2.74 -44.95
C ALA A 232 -27.59 2.19 -45.29
N ASP A 233 -27.34 1.83 -46.56
CA ASP A 233 -26.05 1.31 -47.04
C ASP A 233 -24.86 2.23 -46.74
N ASN A 234 -25.12 3.52 -46.51
CA ASN A 234 -24.14 4.54 -46.23
C ASN A 234 -24.25 5.15 -44.82
N ILE A 235 -25.14 4.66 -43.95
CA ILE A 235 -25.37 5.21 -42.61
C ILE A 235 -25.52 4.06 -41.60
N THR A 236 -24.50 3.87 -40.77
CA THR A 236 -24.52 2.92 -39.63
C THR A 236 -24.49 3.71 -38.33
N GLY A 237 -25.48 3.51 -37.47
CA GLY A 237 -25.40 3.97 -36.08
C GLY A 237 -24.75 2.95 -35.19
N TYR A 238 -24.04 3.41 -34.16
CA TYR A 238 -23.41 2.56 -33.17
C TYR A 238 -23.56 3.12 -31.76
N THR A 239 -23.50 2.21 -30.79
CA THR A 239 -23.43 2.54 -29.36
C THR A 239 -22.46 1.60 -28.65
N GLU A 240 -21.69 2.17 -27.73
CA GLU A 240 -20.83 1.44 -26.81
C GLU A 240 -21.19 1.88 -25.39
N LEU A 241 -21.48 0.94 -24.51
CA LEU A 241 -21.73 1.20 -23.10
C LEU A 241 -20.82 0.32 -22.26
N HIS A 242 -20.23 0.92 -21.23
CA HIS A 242 -19.40 0.24 -20.25
C HIS A 242 -19.77 0.73 -18.86
N PHE A 243 -19.94 -0.23 -17.95
CA PHE A 243 -20.01 0.02 -16.52
C PHE A 243 -19.10 -0.97 -15.80
N SER A 244 -18.34 -0.49 -14.82
CA SER A 244 -17.63 -1.35 -13.90
C SER A 244 -17.65 -0.78 -12.48
N ASN A 245 -17.70 -1.71 -11.52
CA ASN A 245 -17.43 -1.44 -10.13
C ASN A 245 -16.33 -2.38 -9.68
N ASN A 246 -15.31 -1.82 -9.03
CA ASN A 246 -14.17 -2.54 -8.52
C ASN A 246 -13.94 -2.12 -7.07
N VAL A 247 -13.97 -3.08 -6.14
CA VAL A 247 -13.68 -2.87 -4.72
C VAL A 247 -12.44 -3.64 -4.35
N VAL A 248 -11.48 -2.95 -3.75
CA VAL A 248 -10.22 -3.52 -3.26
C VAL A 248 -10.03 -3.09 -1.81
N ASP A 249 -9.78 -4.06 -0.94
CA ASP A 249 -9.41 -3.79 0.45
C ASP A 249 -7.89 -3.94 0.62
N ALA A 250 -7.24 -2.91 1.12
CA ALA A 250 -5.87 -2.99 1.60
C ALA A 250 -5.85 -3.13 3.12
N GLN A 251 -4.94 -3.98 3.61
CA GLN A 251 -4.67 -4.14 5.02
C GLN A 251 -3.17 -4.04 5.28
N LEU A 252 -2.80 -3.22 6.27
CA LEU A 252 -1.47 -3.15 6.82
C LEU A 252 -1.51 -3.38 8.33
N ALA A 253 -0.35 -3.69 8.90
CA ALA A 253 -0.14 -3.79 10.34
C ALA A 253 -0.67 -2.55 11.08
N PRO A 254 -1.10 -2.71 12.35
CA PRO A 254 -1.71 -1.64 13.14
C PRO A 254 -0.95 -0.33 13.10
N THR A 255 -1.66 0.79 13.20
CA THR A 255 -1.05 2.12 13.14
C THR A 255 0.08 2.27 14.15
N ASN A 256 1.22 2.78 13.71
CA ASN A 256 2.31 3.20 14.57
C ASN A 256 2.43 4.72 14.62
N ILE A 257 2.94 5.24 15.73
CA ILE A 257 3.44 6.60 15.83
C ILE A 257 4.87 6.50 16.33
N GLY A 258 5.82 6.95 15.52
CA GLY A 258 7.24 7.01 15.83
C GLY A 258 7.79 8.38 15.44
N THR A 259 7.82 9.31 16.38
CA THR A 259 8.26 10.69 16.13
C THR A 259 8.91 11.26 17.38
N THR A 260 9.82 12.21 17.20
CA THR A 260 10.33 13.02 18.31
C THR A 260 9.17 13.82 18.90
N THR A 261 9.01 13.72 20.20
CA THR A 261 7.98 14.40 20.98
C THR A 261 8.61 14.93 22.28
N LEU A 262 7.96 15.92 22.88
CA LEU A 262 8.34 16.46 24.17
C LEU A 262 7.61 15.70 25.28
N PHE A 263 8.37 15.30 26.29
CA PHE A 263 7.86 14.71 27.53
C PHE A 263 8.04 15.70 28.67
N ASN A 264 7.00 15.90 29.47
CA ASN A 264 7.18 16.60 30.74
C ASN A 264 7.99 15.73 31.71
N VAL A 265 9.06 16.27 32.27
CA VAL A 265 9.96 15.52 33.19
C VAL A 265 9.25 15.10 34.48
N ASN A 266 8.14 15.76 34.83
CA ASN A 266 7.30 15.45 36.01
C ASN A 266 6.04 14.66 35.64
N ASN A 267 5.97 14.05 34.45
CA ASN A 267 4.78 13.30 34.04
C ASN A 267 4.48 12.17 35.06
N PRO A 268 3.24 12.11 35.62
CA PRO A 268 2.91 11.18 36.70
C PRO A 268 2.86 9.71 36.25
N TYR A 269 2.83 9.44 34.94
CA TYR A 269 2.89 8.09 34.39
C TYR A 269 4.33 7.55 34.27
N LEU A 270 5.34 8.38 34.54
CA LEU A 270 6.74 7.95 34.59
C LEU A 270 7.10 7.49 36.01
N THR A 271 7.92 6.44 36.11
CA THR A 271 8.51 6.05 37.40
C THR A 271 9.48 7.14 37.88
N PRO A 272 9.73 7.28 39.19
CA PRO A 272 10.67 8.27 39.70
C PRO A 272 12.08 8.16 39.06
N GLY A 273 12.54 6.95 38.76
CA GLY A 273 13.80 6.73 38.04
C GLY A 273 13.78 7.28 36.61
N LEU A 274 12.68 7.12 35.87
CA LEU A 274 12.55 7.67 34.51
C LEU A 274 12.36 9.19 34.51
N GLN A 275 11.63 9.75 35.48
CA GLN A 275 11.54 11.20 35.66
C GLN A 275 12.94 11.80 35.85
N GLU A 276 13.77 11.16 36.68
CA GLU A 276 15.16 11.58 36.86
C GLU A 276 15.97 11.49 35.56
N VAL A 277 15.84 10.39 34.79
CA VAL A 277 16.48 10.28 33.47
C VAL A 277 16.08 11.44 32.57
N PHE A 278 14.79 11.75 32.47
CA PHE A 278 14.30 12.80 31.58
C PHE A 278 14.76 14.18 32.04
N ARG A 279 14.81 14.41 33.36
CA ARG A 279 15.37 15.64 33.94
C ARG A 279 16.87 15.80 33.65
N GLN A 280 17.63 14.71 33.60
CA GLN A 280 19.05 14.77 33.21
C GLN A 280 19.22 15.02 31.71
N LEU A 281 18.31 14.50 30.87
CA LEU A 281 18.30 14.80 29.43
C LEU A 281 17.99 16.26 29.16
N ASP A 282 16.92 16.81 29.74
CA ASP A 282 16.51 18.22 29.66
C ASP A 282 17.68 19.17 30.03
N ARG A 283 18.36 18.89 31.14
CA ARG A 283 19.56 19.67 31.56
C ARG A 283 20.75 19.53 30.61
N ALA A 284 20.85 18.43 29.88
CA ALA A 284 21.94 18.16 28.96
C ALA A 284 21.67 18.69 27.55
N GLU A 285 20.48 19.22 27.28
CA GLU A 285 20.16 19.83 25.99
C GLU A 285 21.01 21.06 25.72
N THR A 286 21.33 21.29 24.44
CA THR A 286 22.12 22.44 24.01
C THR A 286 21.35 23.26 22.99
N GLY A 287 21.10 24.54 23.30
CA GLY A 287 20.41 25.46 22.41
C GLY A 287 18.90 25.29 22.41
N VAL A 288 18.24 26.02 21.51
CA VAL A 288 16.77 26.01 21.39
C VAL A 288 16.40 25.07 20.25
N SER A 289 15.49 24.13 20.51
CA SER A 289 14.93 23.27 19.47
C SER A 289 13.42 23.47 19.35
N THR A 290 12.85 23.04 18.23
CA THR A 290 11.40 23.11 17.99
C THR A 290 10.91 21.74 17.59
N VAL A 291 9.92 21.25 18.32
CA VAL A 291 9.32 19.93 18.09
C VAL A 291 7.90 20.11 17.61
N THR A 292 7.63 19.59 16.41
CA THR A 292 6.30 19.62 15.80
C THR A 292 5.68 18.23 15.83
N ALA A 293 4.53 18.10 16.48
CA ALA A 293 3.76 16.86 16.55
C ALA A 293 2.30 17.10 16.20
N GLY A 294 1.92 16.69 14.99
CA GLY A 294 0.62 17.04 14.42
C GLY A 294 0.56 18.54 14.10
N THR A 295 -0.43 19.24 14.63
CA THR A 295 -0.62 20.70 14.44
C THR A 295 0.01 21.54 15.56
N SER A 296 0.61 20.90 16.58
CA SER A 296 1.26 21.59 17.68
C SER A 296 2.75 21.73 17.42
N THR A 297 3.28 22.94 17.61
CA THR A 297 4.70 23.26 17.53
C THR A 297 5.13 23.85 18.87
N LEU A 298 6.08 23.20 19.54
CA LEU A 298 6.57 23.63 20.84
C LEU A 298 8.06 23.91 20.80
N THR A 299 8.47 24.95 21.52
CA THR A 299 9.88 25.31 21.70
C THR A 299 10.41 24.63 22.94
N ASN A 300 11.54 23.96 22.80
CA ASN A 300 12.26 23.28 23.87
C ASN A 300 13.53 24.04 24.18
N ARG A 301 13.81 24.28 25.46
CA ARG A 301 14.98 24.99 25.96
C ARG A 301 15.62 24.19 27.10
N PRO A 302 16.95 24.28 27.29
CA PRO A 302 17.61 23.54 28.35
C PRO A 302 17.06 23.92 29.72
N GLY A 303 16.60 22.92 30.48
CA GLY A 303 16.09 23.07 31.84
C GLY A 303 14.66 23.63 31.95
N ASP A 304 13.87 23.56 30.88
CA ASP A 304 12.48 24.08 30.88
C ASP A 304 11.46 23.05 31.39
N GLY A 305 11.91 21.86 31.79
CA GLY A 305 11.06 20.78 32.28
C GLY A 305 10.46 19.92 31.17
N LEU A 306 10.93 20.06 29.93
CA LEU A 306 10.58 19.22 28.80
C LEU A 306 11.83 18.50 28.28
N ALA A 307 11.69 17.22 27.94
CA ALA A 307 12.75 16.44 27.32
C ALA A 307 12.31 15.97 25.93
N ALA A 308 13.13 16.22 24.90
CA ALA A 308 12.88 15.75 23.55
C ALA A 308 13.31 14.29 23.37
N ILE A 309 12.35 13.38 23.20
CA ILE A 309 12.59 11.93 23.06
C ILE A 309 11.78 11.40 21.89
N THR A 310 12.35 10.48 21.10
CA THR A 310 11.58 9.76 20.09
C THR A 310 10.79 8.66 20.76
N ALA A 311 9.46 8.74 20.72
CA ALA A 311 8.57 7.69 21.20
C ALA A 311 7.92 6.98 20.02
N GLY A 312 8.21 5.69 19.91
CA GLY A 312 7.76 4.78 18.87
C GLY A 312 6.83 3.71 19.43
N ARG A 313 5.52 3.84 19.23
CA ARG A 313 4.53 2.86 19.68
C ARG A 313 3.66 2.37 18.53
N ARG A 314 3.38 1.07 18.52
CA ARG A 314 2.39 0.46 17.65
C ARG A 314 1.11 0.15 18.41
N TYR A 315 0.00 0.67 17.92
CA TYR A 315 -1.28 0.67 18.62
C TYR A 315 -2.10 -0.55 18.17
N VAL A 316 -1.70 -1.73 18.66
CA VAL A 316 -2.36 -3.00 18.33
C VAL A 316 -3.82 -3.04 18.81
N GLU A 317 -4.16 -2.25 19.82
CA GLU A 317 -5.51 -2.13 20.36
C GLU A 317 -6.52 -1.50 19.39
N VAL A 318 -6.07 -0.73 18.38
CA VAL A 318 -6.95 -0.15 17.35
C VAL A 318 -7.15 -1.13 16.18
N GLY A 319 -6.38 -2.22 16.13
CA GLY A 319 -6.41 -3.18 15.02
C GLY A 319 -5.60 -2.71 13.79
N PRO A 320 -5.61 -3.52 12.72
CA PRO A 320 -4.84 -3.24 11.50
C PRO A 320 -5.34 -1.98 10.79
N ARG A 321 -4.47 -1.34 10.01
CA ARG A 321 -4.86 -0.23 9.13
C ARG A 321 -5.62 -0.80 7.94
N LEU A 322 -6.84 -0.30 7.72
CA LEU A 322 -7.70 -0.75 6.63
C LEU A 322 -7.94 0.42 5.68
N ALA A 323 -7.80 0.14 4.39
CA ALA A 323 -8.21 1.06 3.33
C ALA A 323 -9.13 0.30 2.37
N THR A 324 -10.33 0.80 2.16
CA THR A 324 -11.25 0.25 1.16
C THR A 324 -11.33 1.25 0.02
N GLU A 325 -10.85 0.86 -1.16
CA GLU A 325 -10.95 1.63 -2.39
C GLU A 325 -12.12 1.08 -3.21
N ARG A 326 -13.04 1.96 -3.61
CA ARG A 326 -14.16 1.62 -4.50
C ARG A 326 -14.12 2.55 -5.70
N ARG A 327 -13.95 1.94 -6.88
CA ARG A 327 -13.95 2.62 -8.17
C ARG A 327 -15.19 2.24 -8.96
N ASN A 328 -15.98 3.24 -9.33
CA ASN A 328 -17.11 3.11 -10.25
C ASN A 328 -16.75 3.83 -11.55
N VAL A 329 -16.88 3.15 -12.68
CA VAL A 329 -16.64 3.73 -14.00
C VAL A 329 -17.87 3.51 -14.87
N PHE A 330 -18.34 4.58 -15.50
CA PHE A 330 -19.33 4.53 -16.56
C PHE A 330 -18.76 5.23 -17.79
N ARG A 331 -18.89 4.61 -18.95
CA ARG A 331 -18.57 5.21 -20.25
C ARG A 331 -19.68 4.86 -21.23
N GLY A 332 -20.11 5.85 -22.00
CA GLY A 332 -21.00 5.68 -23.13
C GLY A 332 -20.44 6.38 -24.37
N ALA A 333 -20.60 5.75 -25.53
CA ALA A 333 -20.34 6.33 -26.83
C ALA A 333 -21.56 6.10 -27.73
N TRP A 334 -21.91 7.11 -28.51
CA TRP A 334 -22.98 7.05 -29.50
C TRP A 334 -22.51 7.76 -30.75
N GLY A 335 -22.69 7.15 -31.91
CA GLY A 335 -22.24 7.77 -33.14
C GLY A 335 -22.94 7.25 -34.38
N LEU A 336 -22.67 7.95 -35.47
CA LEU A 336 -23.07 7.62 -36.82
C LEU A 336 -21.81 7.60 -37.68
N ARG A 337 -21.58 6.50 -38.38
CA ARG A 337 -20.50 6.36 -39.35
C ARG A 337 -21.03 5.97 -40.71
N GLY A 338 -20.30 6.33 -41.76
CA GLY A 338 -20.78 6.08 -43.10
C GLY A 338 -19.86 6.57 -44.20
N LYS A 339 -20.36 6.47 -45.43
CA LYS A 339 -19.66 6.89 -46.65
C LYS A 339 -20.39 8.09 -47.27
N LEU A 340 -19.65 9.13 -47.60
CA LEU A 340 -20.12 10.27 -48.40
C LEU A 340 -19.89 10.04 -49.91
N GLY A 341 -19.03 9.07 -50.26
CA GLY A 341 -18.69 8.77 -51.66
C GLY A 341 -17.69 9.76 -52.25
N ASP A 342 -17.71 9.90 -53.57
CA ASP A 342 -16.82 10.81 -54.30
C ASP A 342 -17.48 12.17 -54.46
N VAL A 343 -16.80 13.24 -54.03
CA VAL A 343 -17.28 14.63 -54.19
C VAL A 343 -16.76 15.25 -55.49
N SER A 344 -15.65 14.75 -56.06
CA SER A 344 -15.25 15.05 -57.44
C SER A 344 -14.48 13.88 -58.07
N GLU A 345 -14.36 13.88 -59.40
CA GLU A 345 -13.73 12.79 -60.16
C GLU A 345 -12.23 12.62 -59.89
N ASN A 346 -11.54 13.68 -59.47
CA ASN A 346 -10.07 13.69 -59.30
C ASN A 346 -9.60 14.15 -57.92
N PHE A 347 -10.52 14.59 -57.05
CA PHE A 347 -10.21 15.19 -55.75
C PHE A 347 -11.34 14.85 -54.75
N LEU A 348 -11.00 14.49 -53.51
CA LEU A 348 -11.98 14.09 -52.47
C LEU A 348 -12.84 12.87 -52.87
N THR A 349 -12.17 11.75 -53.14
CA THR A 349 -12.77 10.44 -53.41
C THR A 349 -12.76 9.53 -52.17
N ASP A 350 -13.68 8.56 -52.10
CA ASP A 350 -13.92 7.63 -50.98
C ASP A 350 -14.05 8.32 -49.61
N LEU A 351 -14.76 9.46 -49.56
CA LEU A 351 -14.95 10.18 -48.31
C LEU A 351 -15.80 9.35 -47.33
N LYS A 352 -15.32 9.28 -46.09
CA LYS A 352 -15.96 8.62 -44.96
C LYS A 352 -16.18 9.64 -43.85
N TYR A 353 -17.21 9.43 -43.06
CA TYR A 353 -17.49 10.23 -41.88
C TYR A 353 -17.71 9.35 -40.66
N ASP A 354 -17.36 9.88 -39.50
CA ASP A 354 -17.69 9.34 -38.19
C ASP A 354 -17.98 10.53 -37.26
N ILE A 355 -19.22 10.64 -36.81
CA ILE A 355 -19.67 11.68 -35.90
C ILE A 355 -20.13 10.99 -34.63
N TYR A 356 -19.56 11.37 -33.49
CA TYR A 356 -19.83 10.71 -32.23
C TYR A 356 -19.87 11.65 -31.04
N TYR A 357 -20.56 11.19 -30.00
CA TYR A 357 -20.60 11.77 -28.68
C TYR A 357 -20.14 10.72 -27.67
N THR A 358 -19.23 11.10 -26.78
CA THR A 358 -18.81 10.24 -25.66
C THR A 358 -19.07 10.93 -24.34
N TYR A 359 -19.51 10.15 -23.37
CA TYR A 359 -19.64 10.56 -21.98
C TYR A 359 -18.92 9.55 -21.10
N ALA A 360 -18.10 10.02 -20.18
CA ALA A 360 -17.42 9.17 -19.21
C ALA A 360 -17.44 9.82 -17.82
N ARG A 361 -17.69 9.00 -16.81
CA ARG A 361 -17.60 9.38 -15.39
C ARG A 361 -16.88 8.28 -14.64
N SER A 362 -15.86 8.68 -13.87
CA SER A 362 -15.21 7.82 -12.89
C SER A 362 -15.41 8.43 -11.51
N GLU A 363 -15.79 7.61 -10.54
CA GLU A 363 -15.88 7.98 -9.14
C GLU A 363 -15.02 7.02 -8.33
N ASP A 364 -14.13 7.59 -7.51
CA ASP A 364 -13.23 6.84 -6.66
C ASP A 364 -13.46 7.27 -5.21
N THR A 365 -13.69 6.29 -4.34
CA THR A 365 -13.91 6.49 -2.91
C THR A 365 -12.90 5.68 -2.12
N LEU A 366 -12.06 6.37 -1.35
CA LEU A 366 -11.12 5.77 -0.41
C LEU A 366 -11.62 5.94 1.03
N LEU A 367 -11.93 4.83 1.69
CA LEU A 367 -12.28 4.81 3.12
C LEU A 367 -11.10 4.29 3.94
N LEU A 368 -10.51 5.16 4.76
CA LEU A 368 -9.44 4.79 5.70
C LEU A 368 -10.01 4.58 7.11
N ARG A 369 -9.64 3.47 7.75
CA ARG A 369 -10.03 3.13 9.13
C ARG A 369 -8.80 2.82 9.99
N ASN A 370 -8.98 2.92 11.32
CA ASN A 370 -7.96 2.61 12.34
C ASN A 370 -6.73 3.53 12.28
N ALA A 371 -6.91 4.76 11.80
CA ALA A 371 -5.93 5.83 11.89
C ALA A 371 -5.96 6.48 13.29
N ILE A 372 -4.82 7.01 13.72
CA ILE A 372 -4.66 7.62 15.05
C ILE A 372 -4.25 9.08 14.89
N SER A 373 -4.88 9.95 15.69
CA SER A 373 -4.56 11.38 15.70
C SER A 373 -3.24 11.64 16.42
N ARG A 374 -2.23 12.08 15.65
CA ARG A 374 -0.92 12.48 16.21
C ARG A 374 -1.03 13.66 17.17
N SER A 375 -1.93 14.62 16.94
CA SER A 375 -2.10 15.78 17.80
C SER A 375 -2.73 15.44 19.16
N ARG A 376 -3.71 14.54 19.19
CA ARG A 376 -4.29 14.05 20.47
C ARG A 376 -3.28 13.28 21.31
N LEU A 377 -2.42 12.48 20.67
CA LEU A 377 -1.34 11.82 21.38
C LEU A 377 -0.38 12.83 22.01
N GLN A 378 0.04 13.85 21.26
CA GLN A 378 0.93 14.90 21.78
C GLN A 378 0.33 15.57 23.02
N ALA A 379 -0.96 15.91 22.99
CA ALA A 379 -1.64 16.52 24.13
C ALA A 379 -1.61 15.61 25.38
N ALA A 380 -1.76 14.30 25.22
CA ALA A 380 -1.69 13.36 26.33
C ALA A 380 -0.28 13.26 26.96
N LEU A 381 0.78 13.31 26.14
CA LEU A 381 2.17 13.22 26.63
C LEU A 381 2.63 14.47 27.40
N LEU A 382 2.00 15.61 27.11
CA LEU A 382 2.23 16.88 27.79
C LEU A 382 1.37 17.07 29.06
N SER A 383 0.51 16.09 29.39
CA SER A 383 -0.34 16.17 30.56
C SER A 383 0.50 16.30 31.82
N VAL A 384 0.18 17.31 32.62
CA VAL A 384 0.60 17.47 34.01
C VAL A 384 -0.64 17.34 34.89
N ASN A 385 -0.49 16.82 36.10
CA ASN A 385 -1.56 16.88 37.10
C ASN A 385 -1.72 18.29 37.65
#